data_AF-A0A8H6LE98-F1
#
_entry.id   AF-A0A8H6LE98-F1
#
_cell.length_a   1.000
_cell.length_b   1.000
_cell.length_c   1.000
_cell.angle_alpha   90.00
_cell.angle_beta   90.00
_cell.angle_gamma   90.00
#
_symmetry.space_group_name_H-M   'P 1'
#
loop_
_entity.id
_entity.type
_entity.pdbx_description
1 polymer ?
#
loop_
_entity_poly.entity_id
_entity_poly.type
_entity_poly.pdbx_seq_one_letter_code
_entity_poly.pdbx_strand_id
1 'polypeptide(L)'
;MRGNWDLIWQIVDFAAASYPRLVPELFGSLLPHLVSDDAERCYAAHDSSGLKGCIKFWSRVISTLGSPNFYFNDGTTLMHMTDDSRSARALIELGFSEFKQEDGALLEHLGSLHDLSLFRFAVANGGDEHLHNDWGWDILSAVLDGLTTHSHTDNDRFWDIPEQISIEESNQEMEVLAAKAYSELKIEVMLI
;
A
#
# COMPACT_ATOMS: atom_id res chain seq x y z
N MET A 1 -3.72 -14.88 -17.85
CA MET A 1 -5.11 -14.69 -18.36
C MET A 1 -5.68 -13.44 -17.70
N ARG A 2 -6.34 -12.51 -18.42
CA ARG A 2 -7.19 -11.46 -17.77
C ARG A 2 -8.42 -12.16 -17.19
N GLY A 3 -8.21 -12.90 -16.10
CA GLY A 3 -9.20 -13.79 -15.50
C GLY A 3 -10.27 -12.99 -14.78
N ASN A 4 -11.53 -13.29 -15.08
CA ASN A 4 -12.77 -13.16 -14.29
C ASN A 4 -13.02 -11.93 -13.39
N TRP A 5 -12.17 -10.91 -13.37
CA TRP A 5 -12.28 -9.74 -12.51
C TRP A 5 -13.45 -8.85 -12.88
N ASP A 6 -13.75 -8.73 -14.18
CA ASP A 6 -14.95 -8.05 -14.64
C ASP A 6 -16.22 -8.73 -14.11
N LEU A 7 -16.24 -10.07 -14.06
CA LEU A 7 -17.38 -10.82 -13.51
C LEU A 7 -17.46 -10.66 -11.98
N ILE A 8 -16.31 -10.73 -11.28
CA ILE A 8 -16.24 -10.46 -9.84
C ILE A 8 -16.80 -9.06 -9.55
N TRP A 9 -16.37 -8.06 -10.31
CA TRP A 9 -16.88 -6.71 -10.16
C TRP A 9 -18.37 -6.58 -10.47
N GLN A 10 -18.89 -7.29 -11.47
CA GLN A 10 -20.34 -7.34 -11.72
C GLN A 10 -21.11 -7.95 -10.55
N ILE A 11 -20.57 -9.01 -9.91
CA ILE A 11 -21.17 -9.62 -8.72
C ILE A 11 -21.15 -8.64 -7.55
N VAL A 12 -20.03 -7.95 -7.33
CA VAL A 12 -19.90 -6.92 -6.30
C VAL A 12 -20.87 -5.77 -6.54
N ASP A 13 -20.96 -5.25 -7.77
CA ASP A 13 -21.88 -4.16 -8.14
C ASP A 13 -23.35 -4.59 -7.92
N PHE A 14 -23.69 -5.82 -8.31
CA PHE A 14 -25.02 -6.38 -8.07
C PHE A 14 -25.33 -6.52 -6.58
N ALA A 15 -24.38 -7.02 -5.78
CA ALA A 15 -24.52 -7.15 -4.34
C ALA A 15 -24.63 -5.78 -3.66
N ALA A 16 -23.84 -4.80 -4.08
CA ALA A 16 -23.91 -3.43 -3.55
C ALA A 16 -25.27 -2.77 -3.86
N ALA A 17 -25.83 -3.00 -5.05
CA ALA A 17 -27.13 -2.46 -5.44
C ALA A 17 -28.32 -3.17 -4.76
N SER A 18 -28.23 -4.49 -4.59
CA SER A 18 -29.37 -5.31 -4.16
C SER A 18 -29.33 -5.68 -2.68
N TYR A 19 -28.13 -5.87 -2.12
CA TYR A 19 -27.88 -6.39 -0.78
C TYR A 19 -26.67 -5.70 -0.12
N PRO A 20 -26.69 -4.36 0.07
CA PRO A 20 -25.53 -3.59 0.53
C PRO A 20 -24.96 -4.08 1.87
N ARG A 21 -25.79 -4.68 2.73
CA ARG A 21 -25.35 -5.26 4.01
C ARG A 21 -24.44 -6.48 3.87
N LEU A 22 -24.47 -7.18 2.75
CA LEU A 22 -23.63 -8.35 2.48
C LEU A 22 -22.30 -7.99 1.84
N VAL A 23 -22.11 -6.73 1.42
CA VAL A 23 -20.88 -6.28 0.76
C VAL A 23 -19.64 -6.47 1.64
N PRO A 24 -19.66 -6.12 2.95
CA PRO A 24 -18.51 -6.39 3.82
C PRO A 24 -18.15 -7.87 3.89
N GLU A 25 -19.14 -8.75 4.03
CA GLU A 25 -18.94 -10.21 4.08
C GLU A 25 -18.40 -10.75 2.75
N LEU A 26 -18.89 -10.22 1.63
CA LEU A 26 -18.40 -10.56 0.30
C LEU A 26 -16.93 -10.19 0.14
N PHE A 27 -16.52 -8.97 0.50
CA PHE A 27 -15.12 -8.56 0.44
C PHE A 27 -14.25 -9.32 1.43
N GLY A 28 -14.72 -9.54 2.66
CA GLY A 28 -14.00 -10.33 3.66
C GLY A 28 -13.77 -11.78 3.23
N SER A 29 -14.65 -12.31 2.38
CA SER A 29 -14.44 -13.64 1.78
C SER A 29 -13.57 -13.59 0.52
N LEU A 30 -13.69 -12.53 -0.29
CA LEU A 30 -13.05 -12.45 -1.61
C LEU A 30 -11.58 -12.02 -1.53
N LEU A 31 -11.26 -11.01 -0.72
CA LEU A 31 -9.94 -10.40 -0.68
C LEU A 31 -8.84 -11.36 -0.14
N PRO A 32 -9.09 -12.22 0.87
CA PRO A 32 -8.09 -13.19 1.30
C PRO A 32 -7.71 -14.21 0.22
N HIS A 33 -8.60 -14.48 -0.74
CA HIS A 33 -8.29 -15.35 -1.88
C HIS A 33 -7.40 -14.68 -2.93
N LEU A 34 -7.08 -13.40 -2.75
CA LEU A 34 -6.04 -12.71 -3.51
C LEU A 34 -4.66 -13.07 -2.98
N VAL A 35 -4.54 -13.29 -1.67
CA VAL A 35 -3.29 -13.56 -0.94
C VAL A 35 -2.71 -14.96 -1.20
N SER A 36 -3.18 -15.69 -2.23
CA SER A 36 -2.71 -17.05 -2.53
C SER A 36 -1.50 -17.03 -3.47
N ASP A 37 -0.62 -18.05 -3.38
CA ASP A 37 0.62 -18.34 -4.17
C ASP A 37 0.61 -18.05 -5.70
N ASP A 38 -0.54 -17.74 -6.27
CA ASP A 38 -0.73 -17.39 -7.67
C ASP A 38 -0.59 -15.88 -7.89
N ALA A 39 0.67 -15.42 -7.95
CA ALA A 39 1.02 -14.02 -8.23
C ALA A 39 0.28 -13.44 -9.46
N GLU A 40 -0.11 -14.27 -10.43
CA GLU A 40 -0.90 -13.81 -11.58
C GLU A 40 -2.27 -13.24 -11.18
N ARG A 41 -2.90 -13.72 -10.10
CA ARG A 41 -4.21 -13.23 -9.63
C ARG A 41 -4.12 -11.82 -9.08
N CYS A 42 -3.10 -11.53 -8.27
CA CYS A 42 -2.82 -10.21 -7.75
C CYS A 42 -2.49 -9.22 -8.87
N TYR A 43 -1.63 -9.63 -9.82
CA TYR A 43 -1.33 -8.79 -10.99
C TYR A 43 -2.58 -8.52 -11.84
N ALA A 44 -3.47 -9.49 -11.99
CA ALA A 44 -4.73 -9.31 -12.70
C ALA A 44 -5.70 -8.39 -11.95
N ALA A 45 -5.75 -8.48 -10.62
CA ALA A 45 -6.57 -7.60 -9.77
C ALA A 45 -6.17 -6.13 -9.93
N HIS A 46 -4.87 -5.89 -10.09
CA HIS A 46 -4.28 -4.56 -10.23
C HIS A 46 -4.10 -4.14 -11.71
N ASP A 47 -4.75 -4.80 -12.68
CA ASP A 47 -4.68 -4.44 -14.11
C ASP A 47 -3.22 -4.32 -14.65
N SER A 48 -2.27 -5.09 -14.09
CA SER A 48 -0.83 -5.08 -14.43
C SER A 48 -0.11 -3.72 -14.38
N SER A 49 -0.76 -2.66 -13.89
CA SER A 49 -0.25 -1.28 -13.94
C SER A 49 0.53 -0.86 -12.69
N GLY A 50 1.05 -1.84 -11.95
CA GLY A 50 1.82 -1.65 -10.72
C GLY A 50 1.02 -0.89 -9.66
N LEU A 51 1.64 0.11 -9.04
CA LEU A 51 1.03 0.94 -8.00
C LEU A 51 -0.26 1.63 -8.47
N LYS A 52 -0.29 2.17 -9.70
CA LYS A 52 -1.52 2.78 -10.27
C LYS A 52 -2.66 1.78 -10.37
N GLY A 53 -2.33 0.52 -10.62
CA GLY A 53 -3.23 -0.60 -10.60
C GLY A 53 -3.84 -0.87 -9.24
N CYS A 54 -2.97 -0.90 -8.22
CA CYS A 54 -3.35 -1.04 -6.82
C CYS A 54 -4.28 0.10 -6.39
N ILE A 55 -3.95 1.36 -6.71
CA ILE A 55 -4.76 2.52 -6.39
C ILE A 55 -6.16 2.43 -7.03
N LYS A 56 -6.26 2.06 -8.31
CA LYS A 56 -7.56 1.88 -8.97
C LYS A 56 -8.39 0.79 -8.32
N PHE A 57 -7.76 -0.35 -8.02
CA PHE A 57 -8.40 -1.48 -7.36
C PHE A 57 -8.96 -1.06 -5.98
N TRP A 58 -8.09 -0.54 -5.11
CA TRP A 58 -8.47 -0.15 -3.76
C TRP A 58 -9.43 1.03 -3.73
N SER A 59 -9.32 1.99 -4.65
CA SER A 59 -10.29 3.08 -4.78
C SER A 59 -11.70 2.54 -5.03
N ARG A 60 -11.84 1.47 -5.82
CA ARG A 60 -13.12 0.81 -6.06
C ARG A 60 -13.61 0.02 -4.85
N VAL A 61 -12.73 -0.70 -4.14
CA VAL A 61 -13.09 -1.38 -2.89
C VAL A 61 -13.57 -0.37 -1.85
N ILE A 62 -12.82 0.71 -1.64
CA ILE A 62 -13.13 1.78 -0.70
C ILE A 62 -14.42 2.52 -1.09
N SER A 63 -14.66 2.79 -2.36
CA SER A 63 -15.91 3.43 -2.78
C SER A 63 -17.14 2.55 -2.48
N THR A 64 -16.95 1.23 -2.43
CA THR A 64 -18.02 0.28 -2.11
C THR A 64 -18.18 0.07 -0.60
N LEU A 65 -17.08 0.04 0.16
CA LEU A 65 -17.08 -0.13 1.63
C LEU A 65 -17.30 1.18 2.40
N GLY A 66 -17.02 2.32 1.78
CA GLY A 66 -17.22 3.66 2.32
C GLY A 66 -16.05 4.24 3.12
N SER A 67 -14.95 3.49 3.36
CA SER A 67 -13.80 3.98 4.13
C SER A 67 -12.52 3.20 3.80
N PRO A 68 -11.34 3.87 3.73
CA PRO A 68 -10.05 3.18 3.75
C PRO A 68 -9.81 2.50 5.10
N ASN A 69 -10.29 3.08 6.20
CA ASN A 69 -10.15 2.57 7.57
C ASN A 69 -11.28 1.59 7.94
N PHE A 70 -11.75 0.80 6.97
CA PHE A 70 -12.84 -0.15 7.18
C PHE A 70 -12.40 -1.33 8.05
N TYR A 71 -13.28 -1.78 8.93
CA TYR A 71 -13.11 -2.97 9.78
C TYR A 71 -14.12 -4.05 9.38
N PHE A 72 -13.65 -5.27 9.18
CA PHE A 72 -14.49 -6.44 8.97
C PHE A 72 -15.05 -6.95 10.31
N ASN A 73 -16.04 -7.85 10.23
CA ASN A 73 -16.73 -8.38 11.41
C ASN A 73 -15.81 -9.16 12.36
N ASP A 74 -14.66 -9.65 11.87
CA ASP A 74 -13.64 -10.37 12.64
C ASP A 74 -12.61 -9.43 13.30
N GLY A 75 -12.75 -8.11 13.12
CA GLY A 75 -11.84 -7.11 13.65
C GLY A 75 -10.65 -6.77 12.75
N THR A 76 -10.48 -7.49 11.63
CA THR A 76 -9.42 -7.17 10.66
C THR A 76 -9.72 -5.86 9.94
N THR A 77 -8.69 -5.07 9.67
CA THR A 77 -8.79 -3.85 8.86
C THR A 77 -8.62 -4.14 7.37
N LEU A 78 -9.02 -3.20 6.52
CA LEU A 78 -8.77 -3.28 5.08
C LEU A 78 -7.28 -3.46 4.74
N MET A 79 -6.36 -2.95 5.57
CA MET A 79 -4.92 -3.12 5.37
C MET A 79 -4.45 -4.58 5.53
N HIS A 80 -5.13 -5.40 6.35
CA HIS A 80 -4.83 -6.83 6.47
C HIS A 80 -5.13 -7.60 5.17
N MET A 81 -5.87 -7.00 4.24
CA MET A 81 -6.25 -7.63 2.97
C MET A 81 -5.21 -7.40 1.87
N THR A 82 -4.07 -6.78 2.20
CA THR A 82 -3.01 -6.46 1.25
C THR A 82 -2.04 -7.63 1.11
N ASP A 83 -1.71 -8.00 -0.13
CA ASP A 83 -0.83 -9.13 -0.42
C ASP A 83 0.64 -8.71 -0.65
N ASP A 84 0.86 -7.46 -1.05
CA ASP A 84 2.21 -6.94 -1.29
C ASP A 84 2.36 -5.50 -0.78
N SER A 85 3.61 -5.04 -0.70
CA SER A 85 3.96 -3.69 -0.25
C SER A 85 3.32 -2.60 -1.11
N ARG A 86 3.13 -2.83 -2.42
CA ARG A 86 2.52 -1.86 -3.35
C ARG A 86 1.03 -1.68 -3.06
N SER A 87 0.34 -2.76 -2.74
CA SER A 87 -1.06 -2.81 -2.35
C SER A 87 -1.28 -2.09 -1.02
N ALA A 88 -0.42 -2.34 -0.02
CA ALA A 88 -0.42 -1.60 1.24
C ALA A 88 -0.17 -0.10 1.06
N ARG A 89 0.82 0.26 0.25
CA ARG A 89 1.13 1.66 -0.08
C ARG A 89 -0.02 2.36 -0.78
N ALA A 90 -0.72 1.69 -1.70
CA ALA A 90 -1.90 2.25 -2.34
C ALA A 90 -3.03 2.54 -1.34
N LEU A 91 -3.25 1.69 -0.34
CA LEU A 91 -4.22 1.99 0.73
C LEU A 91 -3.81 3.20 1.59
N ILE A 92 -2.52 3.35 1.87
CA ILE A 92 -1.99 4.55 2.57
C ILE A 92 -2.25 5.80 1.73
N GLU A 93 -1.94 5.78 0.43
CA GLU A 93 -2.22 6.90 -0.48
C GLU A 93 -3.71 7.24 -0.57
N LEU A 94 -4.58 6.24 -0.40
CA LEU A 94 -6.02 6.40 -0.38
C LEU A 94 -6.58 6.78 1.00
N GLY A 95 -5.71 7.01 2.00
CA GLY A 95 -6.06 7.59 3.29
C GLY A 95 -6.21 6.60 4.44
N PHE A 96 -5.66 5.38 4.33
CA PHE A 96 -5.56 4.49 5.48
C PHE A 96 -4.63 5.08 6.54
N SER A 97 -5.09 5.11 7.80
CA SER A 97 -4.37 5.74 8.93
C SER A 97 -4.48 4.99 10.25
N GLU A 98 -5.27 3.91 10.34
CA GLU A 98 -5.51 3.16 11.58
C GLU A 98 -4.39 2.15 11.87
N PHE A 99 -3.17 2.64 12.11
CA PHE A 99 -2.02 1.81 12.50
C PHE A 99 -1.97 1.50 14.00
N LYS A 100 -2.65 2.30 14.82
CA LYS A 100 -2.73 2.09 16.25
C LYS A 100 -3.65 0.92 16.56
N GLN A 101 -3.10 -0.14 17.12
CA GLN A 101 -3.84 -1.35 17.49
C GLN A 101 -3.66 -1.71 18.96
N GLU A 102 -4.58 -2.54 19.47
CA GLU A 102 -4.47 -3.16 20.79
C GLU A 102 -3.73 -4.51 20.74
N ASP A 103 -3.63 -5.11 19.56
CA ASP A 103 -2.90 -6.34 19.26
C ASP A 103 -1.84 -6.11 18.18
N GLY A 104 -0.95 -7.08 18.00
CA GLY A 104 0.16 -7.00 17.07
C GLY A 104 -0.15 -7.35 15.62
N ALA A 105 -1.39 -7.70 15.29
CA ALA A 105 -1.69 -8.45 14.07
C ALA A 105 -1.42 -7.65 12.79
N LEU A 106 -1.71 -6.34 12.75
CA LEU A 106 -1.47 -5.53 11.54
C LEU A 106 0.01 -5.29 11.31
N LEU A 107 0.77 -5.02 12.38
CA LEU A 107 2.20 -4.80 12.25
C LEU A 107 2.93 -6.10 11.90
N GLU A 108 2.50 -7.24 12.43
CA GLU A 108 2.97 -8.55 12.00
C GLU A 108 2.67 -8.78 10.51
N HIS A 109 1.44 -8.50 10.08
CA HIS A 109 1.04 -8.56 8.67
C HIS A 109 1.95 -7.69 7.79
N LEU A 110 2.11 -6.40 8.12
CA LEU A 110 2.99 -5.48 7.39
C LEU A 110 4.45 -5.92 7.39
N GLY A 111 4.91 -6.57 8.46
CA GLY A 111 6.22 -7.18 8.55
C GLY A 111 6.44 -8.33 7.58
N SER A 112 5.40 -9.15 7.36
CA SER A 112 5.41 -10.27 6.42
C SER A 112 5.51 -9.83 4.95
N LEU A 113 5.19 -8.57 4.64
CA LEU A 113 5.37 -7.98 3.31
C LEU A 113 6.84 -7.70 2.97
N HIS A 114 7.76 -7.93 3.91
CA HIS A 114 9.21 -7.77 3.78
C HIS A 114 9.67 -6.36 3.34
N ASP A 115 8.84 -5.34 3.55
CA ASP A 115 9.14 -3.93 3.29
C ASP A 115 9.38 -3.19 4.61
N LEU A 116 10.66 -3.10 5.01
CA LEU A 116 11.05 -2.47 6.27
C LEU A 116 10.67 -0.98 6.33
N SER A 117 10.67 -0.29 5.18
CA SER A 117 10.29 1.13 5.12
C SER A 117 8.79 1.32 5.38
N LEU A 118 7.95 0.42 4.84
CA LEU A 118 6.53 0.37 5.13
C LEU A 118 6.26 0.06 6.61
N PHE A 119 6.97 -0.93 7.19
CA PHE A 119 6.85 -1.26 8.61
C PHE A 119 7.21 -0.07 9.50
N ARG A 120 8.34 0.60 9.23
CA ARG A 120 8.77 1.80 9.96
C ARG A 120 7.75 2.94 9.83
N PHE A 121 7.14 3.09 8.66
CA PHE A 121 6.08 4.08 8.46
C PHE A 121 4.88 3.78 9.37
N ALA A 122 4.44 2.52 9.47
CA ALA A 122 3.32 2.14 10.32
C ALA A 122 3.60 2.42 11.81
N VAL A 123 4.80 2.07 12.29
CA VAL A 123 5.25 2.40 13.66
C VAL A 123 5.26 3.92 13.90
N ALA A 124 5.84 4.69 12.98
CA ALA A 124 5.86 6.15 13.08
C ALA A 124 4.47 6.80 13.09
N ASN A 125 3.45 6.10 12.57
CA ASN A 125 2.06 6.55 12.53
C ASN A 125 1.17 5.89 13.60
N GLY A 126 1.78 5.39 14.69
CA GLY A 126 1.07 4.98 15.90
C GLY A 126 0.96 3.48 16.12
N GLY A 127 1.56 2.66 15.26
CA GLY A 127 1.78 1.24 15.56
C GLY A 127 2.77 1.05 16.71
N ASP A 128 2.58 -0.01 17.50
CA ASP A 128 3.45 -0.36 18.63
C ASP A 128 4.18 -1.68 18.34
N GLU A 129 5.48 -1.57 18.03
CA GLU A 129 6.35 -2.72 17.71
C GLU A 129 6.71 -3.58 18.92
N HIS A 130 6.35 -3.16 20.14
CA HIS A 130 6.55 -3.91 21.37
C HIS A 130 5.34 -4.77 21.75
N LEU A 131 4.26 -4.69 20.96
CA LEU A 131 3.19 -5.67 21.04
C LEU A 131 3.71 -7.06 20.68
N HIS A 132 2.97 -8.07 21.14
CA HIS A 132 3.33 -9.47 20.96
C HIS A 132 2.34 -10.11 19.99
N ASN A 133 2.83 -10.97 19.10
CA ASN A 133 1.97 -11.80 18.27
C ASN A 133 1.38 -12.97 19.05
N ASP A 134 0.55 -13.79 18.39
CA ASP A 134 -0.10 -14.96 18.98
C ASP A 134 0.88 -16.03 19.51
N TRP A 135 2.15 -15.99 19.05
CA TRP A 135 3.22 -16.85 19.53
C TRP A 135 4.02 -16.26 20.70
N GLY A 136 3.65 -15.06 21.16
CA GLY A 136 4.29 -14.34 22.26
C GLY A 136 5.65 -13.74 21.88
N TRP A 137 5.92 -13.58 20.59
CA TRP A 137 7.11 -12.89 20.11
C TRP A 137 6.82 -11.40 20.01
N ASP A 138 7.77 -10.56 20.40
CA ASP A 138 7.70 -9.15 20.06
C ASP A 138 7.72 -9.00 18.53
N ILE A 139 6.88 -8.11 18.00
CA ILE A 139 6.68 -7.99 16.56
C ILE A 139 7.99 -7.64 15.86
N LEU A 140 8.77 -6.73 16.43
CA LEU A 140 10.06 -6.36 15.84
C LEU A 140 10.96 -7.59 15.64
N SER A 141 11.08 -8.47 16.64
CA SER A 141 11.86 -9.70 16.50
C SER A 141 11.27 -10.64 15.47
N ALA A 142 9.94 -10.79 15.40
CA ALA A 142 9.29 -11.61 14.37
C ALA A 142 9.59 -11.09 12.95
N VAL A 143 9.52 -9.77 12.74
CA VAL A 143 9.85 -9.15 11.45
C VAL A 143 11.33 -9.34 11.11
N LEU A 144 12.23 -9.12 12.06
CA LEU A 144 13.67 -9.31 11.84
C LEU A 144 14.02 -10.76 11.53
N ASP A 145 13.42 -11.72 12.24
CA ASP A 145 13.59 -13.15 11.97
C ASP A 145 13.10 -13.51 10.56
N GLY A 146 11.90 -13.03 10.19
CA GLY A 146 11.33 -13.19 8.85
C GLY A 146 12.23 -12.65 7.74
N LEU A 147 12.81 -11.46 7.94
CA LEU A 147 13.76 -10.87 7.00
C LEU A 147 15.06 -11.68 6.87
N THR A 148 15.58 -12.23 7.98
CA THR A 148 16.81 -13.05 7.95
C THR A 148 16.61 -14.44 7.36
N THR A 149 15.40 -14.97 7.44
CA THR A 149 15.05 -16.29 6.92
C THR A 149 14.60 -16.25 5.44
N HIS A 150 14.09 -15.11 4.98
CA HIS A 150 13.52 -14.93 3.62
C HIS A 150 14.28 -13.91 2.76
N SER A 151 15.57 -13.62 3.04
CA SER A 151 16.38 -12.56 2.42
C SER A 151 16.79 -12.79 0.94
N HIS A 152 15.84 -13.14 0.08
CA HIS A 152 16.03 -13.16 -1.37
C HIS A 152 14.78 -12.62 -2.09
N THR A 153 14.49 -11.32 -2.01
CA THR A 153 13.89 -10.55 -3.13
C THR A 153 13.76 -9.05 -2.86
N ASP A 154 14.14 -8.29 -3.89
CA ASP A 154 13.89 -6.89 -4.25
C ASP A 154 14.00 -5.74 -3.22
N ASN A 155 15.08 -5.00 -3.41
CA ASN A 155 15.48 -3.78 -2.73
C ASN A 155 14.74 -2.57 -3.33
N ASP A 156 13.54 -2.25 -2.82
CA ASP A 156 12.80 -1.03 -3.16
C ASP A 156 13.42 0.20 -2.47
N ARG A 157 14.54 0.67 -3.04
CA ARG A 157 15.28 1.91 -2.66
C ARG A 157 14.46 3.20 -2.75
N PHE A 158 13.23 3.16 -3.26
CA PHE A 158 12.42 4.35 -3.51
C PHE A 158 12.08 5.16 -2.24
N TRP A 159 12.19 4.55 -1.06
CA TRP A 159 11.94 5.20 0.24
C TRP A 159 13.18 5.44 1.08
N ASP A 160 14.37 5.28 0.50
CA ASP A 160 15.59 5.82 1.11
C ASP A 160 15.46 7.35 1.13
N ILE A 161 15.10 7.88 2.30
CA ILE A 161 14.89 9.30 2.62
C ILE A 161 15.95 10.27 2.05
N PRO A 162 17.24 9.91 1.81
CA PRO A 162 18.20 10.82 1.19
C PRO A 162 17.90 11.24 -0.26
N GLU A 163 17.24 10.40 -1.08
CA GLU A 163 17.02 10.71 -2.51
C GLU A 163 15.81 11.62 -2.77
N GLN A 164 14.82 11.68 -1.87
CA GLN A 164 13.66 12.58 -2.05
C GLN A 164 14.02 14.06 -1.85
N ILE A 165 14.97 14.36 -0.95
CA ILE A 165 15.51 15.73 -0.78
C ILE A 165 16.16 16.22 -2.08
N SER A 166 16.84 15.34 -2.82
CA SER A 166 17.46 15.65 -4.11
C SER A 166 16.45 15.97 -5.22
N ILE A 167 15.25 15.40 -5.18
CA ILE A 167 14.21 15.64 -6.20
C ILE A 167 13.47 16.95 -5.92
N GLU A 168 13.20 17.26 -4.65
CA GLU A 168 12.62 18.54 -4.25
C GLU A 168 13.54 19.71 -4.64
N GLU A 169 14.85 19.59 -4.37
CA GLU A 169 15.85 20.59 -4.76
C GLU A 169 15.93 20.75 -6.28
N SER A 170 15.88 19.65 -7.04
CA SER A 170 15.91 19.69 -8.51
C SER A 170 14.64 20.30 -9.13
N ASN A 171 13.46 20.04 -8.55
CA ASN A 171 12.21 20.64 -9.00
C ASN A 171 12.17 22.15 -8.69
N GLN A 172 12.73 22.56 -7.56
CA GLN A 172 12.80 23.98 -7.18
C GLN A 172 13.78 24.75 -8.07
N GLU A 173 14.91 24.15 -8.47
CA GLU A 173 15.82 24.70 -9.48
C GLU A 173 15.14 24.82 -10.87
N MET A 174 14.36 23.81 -11.27
CA MET A 174 13.62 23.82 -12.52
C MET A 174 12.51 24.88 -12.56
N GLU A 175 11.82 25.12 -11.44
CA GLU A 175 10.83 26.21 -11.33
C GLU A 175 11.48 27.59 -11.42
N VAL A 176 12.65 27.78 -10.80
CA VAL A 176 13.42 29.02 -10.91
C VAL A 176 13.88 29.25 -12.36
N LEU A 177 14.31 28.20 -13.06
CA LEU A 177 14.69 28.29 -14.48
C LEU A 177 13.49 28.55 -15.39
N ALA A 178 12.32 27.98 -15.08
CA ALA A 178 11.09 28.19 -15.84
C ALA A 178 10.49 29.59 -15.63
N ALA A 179 10.73 30.21 -14.47
CA ALA A 179 10.29 31.57 -14.14
C ALA A 179 11.19 32.67 -14.74
N LYS A 180 12.43 32.36 -15.11
CA LYS A 180 13.32 33.30 -15.81
C LYS A 180 12.86 33.51 -17.25
N ALA A 181 12.69 34.76 -17.65
CA ALA A 181 12.38 35.10 -19.04
C ALA A 181 13.52 34.64 -19.95
N TYR A 182 13.19 34.08 -21.12
CA TYR A 182 14.14 33.50 -22.09
C TYR A 182 15.32 34.44 -22.46
N SER A 183 15.15 35.76 -22.32
CA SER A 183 16.18 36.78 -22.51
C SER A 183 17.28 36.79 -21.44
N GLU A 184 16.99 36.38 -20.20
CA GLU A 184 17.93 36.36 -19.08
C GLU A 184 18.82 35.11 -19.09
N LEU A 185 18.24 33.95 -19.44
CA LEU A 185 18.96 32.68 -19.61
C LEU A 185 20.04 32.76 -20.72
N LYS A 186 19.81 33.58 -21.75
CA LYS A 186 20.77 33.77 -22.85
C LYS A 186 21.99 34.61 -22.46
N ILE A 187 21.86 35.49 -21.47
CA ILE A 187 22.98 36.33 -21.00
C ILE A 187 23.91 35.54 -20.07
N GLU A 188 23.35 34.69 -19.19
CA GLU A 188 24.14 33.84 -18.29
C GLU A 188 24.98 32.79 -19.05
N VAL A 189 24.43 32.17 -20.11
CA VAL A 189 25.15 31.16 -20.91
C VAL A 189 26.23 31.78 -21.82
N MET A 190 26.18 33.09 -22.11
CA MET A 190 27.20 33.78 -22.91
C MET A 190 28.38 34.36 -22.09
N LEU A 191 28.36 34.25 -20.76
CA LEU A 191 29.39 34.78 -19.86
C LEU A 191 30.26 33.69 -19.19
N ILE A 192 30.13 32.43 -19.61
CA ILE A 192 30.98 31.30 -19.18
C ILE A 192 31.92 30.90 -20.31
#